data_AF-A0A087T701-F1
#
_entry.id   AF-A0A087T701-F1
#
_cell.length_a   1.000
_cell.length_b   1.000
_cell.length_c   1.000
_cell.angle_alpha   90.00
_cell.angle_beta   90.00
_cell.angle_gamma   90.00
#
_symmetry.space_group_name_H-M   'P 1'
#
loop_
_entity.id
_entity.type
_entity.pdbx_description
1 polymer ?
#
loop_
_entity_poly.entity_id
_entity_poly.type
_entity_poly.pdbx_seq_one_letter_code
_entity_poly.pdbx_strand_id
1 'polypeptide(L)' 'MKIEISAPGKTVLHGEHAVVYGKAAVAVSISLRTYLILDSHDEDKVLLTLKNLNVQKEWDLKDLNNFSHFNA' A
#
# COMPACT_ATOMS: atom_id res chain seq x y z
N MET A 1 -5.43 -1.04 -19.67
CA MET A 1 -6.47 -0.64 -18.68
C MET A 1 -5.76 0.05 -17.54
N LYS A 2 -6.15 1.28 -17.22
CA LYS A 2 -5.51 2.08 -16.17
C LYS A 2 -6.48 2.26 -15.00
N ILE A 3 -6.03 1.94 -13.79
CA ILE A 3 -6.77 2.12 -12.54
C ILE A 3 -5.99 3.11 -11.67
N GLU A 4 -6.68 4.14 -11.21
CA GLU A 4 -6.12 5.12 -10.28
C GLU A 4 -6.90 5.05 -8.97
N ILE A 5 -6.19 4.83 -7.86
CA ILE A 5 -6.77 4.78 -6.53
C ILE A 5 -5.97 5.65 -5.56
N SER A 6 -6.62 6.04 -4.47
CA SER A 6 -5.94 6.74 -3.39
C SER A 6 -6.53 6.40 -2.03
N ALA A 7 -5.67 6.40 -1.00
CA ALA A 7 -6.06 6.19 0.39
C ALA A 7 -5.62 7.38 1.25
N PRO A 8 -6.44 7.85 2.22
CA PRO A 8 -6.06 8.93 3.13
C PRO A 8 -5.11 8.45 4.22
N GLY A 9 -4.31 9.35 4.76
CA GLY A 9 -3.57 9.15 5.99
C GLY A 9 -4.48 9.12 7.22
N LYS A 10 -3.93 8.70 8.35
CA LYS A 10 -4.61 8.68 9.66
C LYS A 10 -3.85 9.58 10.63
N THR A 11 -4.57 10.32 11.46
CA THR A 11 -4.04 10.92 12.69
C THR A 11 -4.88 10.52 13.89
N VAL A 12 -4.34 10.65 15.10
CA VAL A 12 -5.08 10.45 16.35
C VAL A 12 -5.49 11.83 16.87
N LEU A 13 -6.78 12.06 17.02
CA LEU A 13 -7.32 13.32 17.53
C LEU A 13 -7.29 13.36 19.06
N HIS A 14 -7.55 12.21 19.70
CA HIS A 14 -7.57 12.10 21.15
C HIS A 14 -7.19 10.68 21.61
N GLY A 15 -6.54 10.60 22.77
CA GLY A 15 -6.29 9.32 23.45
C GLY A 15 -4.99 8.62 23.04
N GLU A 16 -4.02 9.35 22.47
CA GLU A 16 -2.72 8.79 22.03
C GLU A 16 -2.03 7.97 23.12
N HIS A 17 -1.95 8.50 24.33
CA HIS A 17 -1.35 7.79 25.47
C HIS A 17 -2.39 6.99 26.28
N ALA A 18 -3.68 7.34 26.19
CA ALA A 18 -4.74 6.67 26.94
C ALA A 18 -5.05 5.27 26.39
N VAL A 19 -4.94 5.07 25.07
CA VAL A 19 -5.21 3.78 24.42
C VAL A 19 -4.27 2.68 24.87
N VAL A 20 -3.05 3.03 25.26
CA VAL A 20 -2.05 2.09 25.80
C VAL A 20 -2.56 1.41 27.08
N TYR A 21 -3.46 2.06 27.82
CA TYR A 21 -4.09 1.54 29.03
C TYR A 21 -5.52 1.03 28.81
N GLY A 22 -5.87 0.67 27.56
CA GLY A 22 -7.17 0.10 27.21
C GLY A 22 -8.33 1.09 27.21
N LYS A 23 -8.05 2.40 27.16
CA LYS A 23 -9.08 3.44 27.01
C LYS A 23 -9.36 3.73 25.55
N ALA A 24 -10.55 4.24 25.26
CA ALA A 24 -10.93 4.61 23.90
C ALA A 24 -10.05 5.76 23.37
N ALA A 25 -9.77 5.73 22.07
CA ALA A 25 -9.11 6.80 21.33
C ALA A 25 -9.90 7.12 20.06
N VAL A 26 -9.77 8.35 19.59
CA VAL A 26 -10.42 8.81 18.35
C VAL A 26 -9.34 9.04 17.31
N ALA A 27 -9.39 8.26 16.23
CA ALA A 27 -8.55 8.46 15.06
C ALA A 27 -9.39 9.03 13.91
N VAL A 28 -8.79 9.90 13.11
CA VAL A 28 -9.46 10.56 11.98
C VAL A 28 -8.61 10.45 10.73
N SER A 29 -9.26 10.43 9.57
CA SER A 29 -8.58 10.52 8.29
C SER A 29 -8.10 11.94 8.04
N ILE A 30 -6.92 12.09 7.45
CA ILE A 30 -6.40 13.37 6.98
C ILE A 30 -6.22 13.34 5.46
N SER A 31 -6.36 14.49 4.81
CA SER A 31 -6.26 14.61 3.34
C SER A 31 -4.83 14.49 2.79
N LEU A 32 -3.89 13.93 3.56
CA LEU A 32 -2.59 13.50 3.07
C LEU A 32 -2.75 12.11 2.43
N ARG A 33 -2.93 12.07 1.11
CA ARG A 33 -3.28 10.84 0.40
C ARG A 33 -2.07 10.16 -0.22
N THR A 34 -2.05 8.83 -0.15
CA THR A 34 -1.17 7.98 -0.96
C THR A 34 -1.91 7.59 -2.22
N TYR A 35 -1.25 7.69 -3.37
CA TYR A 35 -1.81 7.37 -4.68
C TYR A 35 -1.15 6.12 -5.24
N LEU A 36 -1.94 5.29 -5.90
CA LEU A 36 -1.46 4.15 -6.67
C LEU A 36 -2.09 4.21 -8.07
N ILE A 37 -1.24 4.03 -9.07
CA ILE A 37 -1.64 3.89 -10.47
C ILE A 37 -1.25 2.47 -10.87
N LEU A 38 -2.25 1.68 -11.24
CA LEU A 38 -2.06 0.36 -11.82
C LEU A 38 -2.36 0.46 -13.31
N ASP A 39 -1.41 0.02 -14.13
CA ASP A 39 -1.60 -0.07 -15.57
C ASP A 39 -1.33 -1.50 -16.03
N SER A 40 -2.15 -1.99 -16.95
CA SER A 40 -1.92 -3.29 -17.57
C SER A 40 -0.89 -3.14 -18.68
N HIS A 41 0.17 -3.94 -18.63
CA HIS A 41 1.16 -4.01 -19.69
C HIS A 41 1.00 -5.32 -20.47
N ASP A 42 1.36 -5.31 -21.75
CA ASP A 42 1.30 -6.50 -22.62
C ASP A 42 2.50 -7.46 -22.42
N GLU A 43 3.37 -7.17 -21.44
CA GLU A 43 4.51 -8.00 -21.08
C GLU A 43 4.18 -8.90 -19.89
N ASP A 44 4.73 -10.11 -19.86
CA ASP A 44 4.59 -11.08 -18.75
C ASP A 44 5.41 -10.68 -17.50
N LYS A 45 5.30 -9.42 -17.07
CA LYS A 45 6.12 -8.83 -16.01
C LYS A 45 5.30 -7.96 -15.07
N VAL A 46 5.76 -7.88 -13.82
CA VAL A 46 5.23 -6.97 -12.81
C VAL A 46 6.28 -5.93 -12.49
N LEU A 47 5.94 -4.65 -12.71
CA LEU A 47 6.77 -3.51 -12.37
C LEU A 47 6.19 -2.79 -11.14
N LEU A 48 7.01 -2.61 -10.10
CA LEU A 48 6.69 -1.79 -8.94
C LEU A 48 7.63 -0.60 -8.88
N THR A 49 7.07 0.61 -8.91
CA THR A 49 7.81 1.86 -8.76
C THR A 49 7.33 2.62 -7.52
N LEU A 50 8.20 2.70 -6.51
CA LEU A 50 7.98 3.47 -5.29
C LEU A 50 8.79 4.76 -5.37
N LYS A 51 8.23 5.78 -6.03
CA LYS A 51 8.92 7.05 -6.34
C LYS A 51 9.53 7.72 -5.12
N ASN A 52 8.78 7.79 -4.03
CA ASN A 52 9.21 8.44 -2.78
C ASN A 52 10.38 7.74 -2.10
N LEU A 53 10.60 6.45 -2.39
CA LEU A 53 11.71 5.67 -1.85
C LEU A 53 12.85 5.49 -2.85
N ASN A 54 12.69 6.01 -4.08
CA ASN A 54 13.60 5.77 -5.20
C ASN A 54 13.85 4.26 -5.44
N VAL A 55 12.79 3.44 -5.31
CA VAL A 55 12.85 1.99 -5.54
C VAL A 55 12.06 1.64 -6.79
N GLN A 56 12.71 0.90 -7.68
CA GLN A 56 12.09 0.24 -8.81
C GLN A 56 12.44 -1.25 -8.76
N LYS A 57 11.42 -2.10 -8.91
CA LYS A 57 11.57 -3.54 -8.94
C LYS A 57 10.73 -4.11 -10.07
N GLU A 58 11.27 -5.13 -10.71
CA GLU A 58 10.68 -5.81 -11.84
C GLU A 58 10.82 -7.30 -11.61
N TRP A 59 9.77 -8.04 -11.90
CA TRP A 59 9.73 -9.49 -11.78
C TRP A 59 9.02 -10.08 -12.98
N ASP A 60 9.53 -11.21 -13.48
CA ASP A 60 8.81 -12.02 -14.46
C ASP A 60 7.64 -12.76 -13.79
N LEU A 61 6.48 -12.81 -14.43
CA LEU A 61 5.29 -13.48 -13.91
C LEU A 61 5.52 -14.97 -13.66
N LYS A 62 6.41 -15.59 -14.45
CA LYS A 62 6.78 -17.00 -14.29
C LYS A 62 7.42 -17.26 -12.93
N ASP A 63 8.27 -16.36 -12.46
CA ASP A 63 8.95 -16.50 -11.18
C ASP A 63 8.00 -16.20 -10.01
N LEU A 64 7.13 -15.20 -10.17
CA LEU A 64 6.10 -14.83 -9.18
C LEU A 64 5.08 -15.95 -8.93
N ASN A 65 4.62 -16.63 -9.98
CA ASN A 65 3.67 -17.73 -9.83
C ASN A 65 4.24 -18.88 -9.00
N ASN A 66 5.55 -19.10 -9.04
CA ASN A 66 6.20 -20.11 -8.21
C ASN A 66 6.21 -19.76 -6.70
N PHE A 67 6.07 -18.48 -6.34
CA PHE A 67 5.94 -18.03 -4.94
C PHE A 67 4.55 -18.25 -4.34
N SER A 68 3.52 -18.46 -5.16
CA SER A 68 2.13 -18.61 -4.70
C SER A 68 1.84 -19.90 -3.92
N HIS A 69 2.82 -20.81 -3.80
CA HIS A 69 2.77 -21.99 -2.93
C HIS A 69 3.12 -21.71 -1.46
N PHE A 70 3.34 -20.46 -1.06
CA PHE A 70 3.48 -20.11 0.36
C PHE A 70 2.09 -20.09 1.02
N ASN A 71 1.69 -21.25 1.56
CA ASN A 71 0.47 -21.44 2.34
C ASN A 71 0.35 -20.38 3.46
N ALA A 72 -0.76 -19.67 3.48
CA ALA A 72 -1.29 -19.00 4.67
C ALA A 72 -2.32 -19.92 5.34
#